data_AF-A0A935ZQW4-F1
#
_entry.id   AF-A0A935ZQW4-F1
#
_cell.length_a   1.000
_cell.length_b   1.000
_cell.length_c   1.000
_cell.angle_alpha   90.00
_cell.angle_beta   90.00
_cell.angle_gamma   90.00
#
_symmetry.space_group_name_H-M   'P 1'
#
loop_
_entity.id
_entity.type
_entity.pdbx_description
1 polymer ?
#
loop_
_entity_poly.entity_id
_entity_poly.type
_entity_poly.pdbx_seq_one_letter_code
_entity_poly.pdbx_strand_id
1 'polypeptide(L)'
;MDTRMDVYGLTGGIGSGKSAVAELLEQYGVPVVSADELARVVVARGSEGLAEVVAAFGPEVLDEREELDRRRMATLVFQDPAKRQQLEGILHPRIRERYEQVLDAIEKSGHDVAVYEVPLLFEKNLQGDMHAVILVTADESVRVARVCARDGVTEAEVRARMAVQLPEDVKRKRADYVIVNDGNYDDLRREVEFMMARFMRVGPLRPTGAGPRPPAVREAELGAPGEPMAPGGTARLFGFPPPATTPDD
;
A
#
# COMPACT_ATOMS: atom_id res chain seq x y z
N MET A 1 -11.02 29.44 -2.36
CA MET A 1 -9.82 28.72 -1.91
C MET A 1 -10.09 27.28 -2.26
N ASP A 2 -9.51 26.80 -3.37
CA ASP A 2 -9.46 25.38 -3.70
C ASP A 2 -8.50 24.74 -2.72
N THR A 3 -9.00 24.23 -1.60
CA THR A 3 -8.17 23.42 -0.71
C THR A 3 -8.49 21.98 -1.03
N ARG A 4 -7.71 21.43 -1.96
CA ARG A 4 -7.66 19.99 -2.22
C ARG A 4 -7.05 19.33 -0.98
N MET A 5 -7.69 18.28 -0.47
CA MET A 5 -7.19 17.49 0.66
C MET A 5 -5.68 17.15 0.53
N ASP A 6 -4.92 17.31 1.61
CA ASP A 6 -3.49 16.99 1.65
C ASP A 6 -3.28 15.48 1.81
N VAL A 7 -2.75 14.82 0.78
CA VAL A 7 -2.46 13.38 0.82
C VAL A 7 -0.98 13.13 1.06
N TYR A 8 -0.64 12.54 2.21
CA TYR A 8 0.74 12.17 2.55
C TYR A 8 1.04 10.73 2.14
N GLY A 9 2.16 10.50 1.47
CA GLY A 9 2.61 9.15 1.15
C GLY A 9 3.27 8.49 2.36
N LEU A 10 2.82 7.30 2.75
CA LEU A 10 3.47 6.49 3.78
C LEU A 10 4.18 5.30 3.14
N THR A 11 5.50 5.24 3.28
CA THR A 11 6.31 4.16 2.73
C THR A 11 7.34 3.65 3.73
N GLY A 12 7.93 2.50 3.45
CA GLY A 12 8.87 1.85 4.36
C GLY A 12 9.44 0.58 3.78
N GLY A 13 10.66 0.24 4.20
CA GLY A 13 11.30 -1.02 3.82
C GLY A 13 10.62 -2.22 4.50
N ILE A 14 10.87 -3.43 3.98
CA ILE A 14 10.38 -4.66 4.64
C ILE A 14 10.83 -4.70 6.12
N GLY A 15 9.91 -5.02 7.04
CA GLY A 15 10.21 -5.09 8.48
C GLY A 15 10.33 -3.75 9.22
N SER A 16 10.12 -2.61 8.55
CA SER A 16 10.21 -1.27 9.16
C SER A 16 9.08 -0.94 10.15
N GLY A 17 7.95 -1.63 10.09
CA GLY A 17 6.78 -1.33 10.91
C GLY A 17 5.84 -0.27 10.32
N LYS A 18 5.85 -0.08 8.99
CA LYS A 18 4.90 0.76 8.25
C LYS A 18 3.43 0.55 8.67
N SER A 19 3.00 -0.70 8.80
CA SER A 19 1.63 -1.02 9.22
C SER A 19 1.31 -0.55 10.63
N ALA A 20 2.27 -0.60 11.56
CA ALA A 20 2.07 -0.10 12.92
C ALA A 20 1.91 1.44 12.94
N VAL A 21 2.61 2.15 12.06
CA VAL A 21 2.42 3.60 11.88
C VAL A 21 1.05 3.90 11.26
N ALA A 22 0.63 3.15 10.24
CA ALA A 22 -0.69 3.27 9.65
C ALA A 22 -1.80 3.06 10.70
N GLU A 23 -1.72 1.99 11.49
CA GLU A 23 -2.68 1.71 12.56
C GLU A 23 -2.71 2.82 13.62
N LEU A 24 -1.56 3.40 14.00
CA LEU A 24 -1.51 4.53 14.92
C LEU A 24 -2.20 5.76 14.34
N LEU A 25 -1.95 6.08 13.06
CA LEU A 25 -2.60 7.21 12.38
C LEU A 25 -4.12 7.05 12.37
N GLU A 26 -4.62 5.86 12.05
CA GLU A 26 -6.05 5.56 12.11
C GLU A 26 -6.63 5.70 13.53
N GLN A 27 -5.90 5.27 14.56
CA GLN A 27 -6.31 5.45 15.97
C GLN A 27 -6.43 6.92 16.37
N TYR A 28 -5.59 7.78 15.79
CA TYR A 28 -5.69 9.23 15.95
C TYR A 28 -6.64 9.88 14.94
N GLY A 29 -7.45 9.12 14.21
CA GLY A 29 -8.48 9.66 13.31
C GLY A 29 -7.95 10.24 12.01
N VAL A 30 -6.72 9.91 11.61
CA VAL A 30 -6.20 10.22 10.27
C VAL A 30 -6.55 9.05 9.34
N PRO A 31 -7.34 9.28 8.27
CA PRO A 31 -7.68 8.25 7.32
C PRO A 31 -6.44 7.72 6.60
N VAL A 32 -6.28 6.39 6.56
CA VAL A 32 -5.24 5.72 5.81
C VAL A 32 -5.87 4.94 4.66
N VAL A 33 -5.34 5.13 3.45
CA VAL A 33 -5.73 4.42 2.24
C VAL A 33 -4.59 3.48 1.87
N SER A 34 -4.82 2.17 1.91
CA SER A 34 -3.79 1.19 1.52
C SER A 34 -3.83 0.90 0.03
N ALA A 35 -2.70 1.09 -0.67
CA ALA A 35 -2.56 0.66 -2.07
C ALA A 35 -2.80 -0.84 -2.26
N ASP A 36 -2.31 -1.66 -1.33
CA ASP A 36 -2.49 -3.13 -1.36
C ASP A 36 -3.97 -3.52 -1.20
N GLU A 37 -4.71 -2.85 -0.31
CA GLU A 37 -6.15 -3.06 -0.14
C GLU A 37 -6.94 -2.64 -1.39
N LEU A 38 -6.63 -1.46 -1.95
CA LEU A 38 -7.26 -1.03 -3.21
C LEU A 38 -7.05 -2.07 -4.32
N ALA A 39 -5.82 -2.54 -4.48
CA ALA A 39 -5.49 -3.60 -5.43
C ALA A 39 -6.22 -4.91 -5.17
N ARG A 40 -6.60 -5.21 -3.91
CA ARG A 40 -7.41 -6.38 -3.57
C ARG A 40 -8.87 -6.18 -3.93
N VAL A 41 -9.43 -5.01 -3.59
CA VAL A 41 -10.85 -4.68 -3.77
C VAL A 41 -11.23 -4.61 -5.25
N VAL A 42 -10.37 -4.05 -6.10
CA VAL A 42 -10.68 -3.92 -7.54
C VAL A 42 -10.84 -5.24 -8.28
N VAL A 43 -10.34 -6.35 -7.72
CA VAL A 43 -10.49 -7.73 -8.24
C VAL A 43 -11.25 -8.64 -7.27
N ALA A 44 -12.04 -8.06 -6.37
CA ALA A 44 -12.92 -8.84 -5.52
C ALA A 44 -13.99 -9.56 -6.37
N ARG A 45 -14.53 -10.66 -5.84
CA ARG A 45 -15.60 -11.39 -6.53
C ARG A 45 -16.78 -10.46 -6.85
N GLY A 46 -17.22 -10.48 -8.11
CA GLY A 46 -18.29 -9.61 -8.60
C GLY A 46 -17.81 -8.26 -9.14
N SER A 47 -16.54 -7.89 -8.99
CA SER A 47 -16.01 -6.64 -9.54
C SER A 47 -15.79 -6.72 -11.05
N GLU A 48 -15.89 -5.57 -11.72
CA GLU A 48 -15.52 -5.45 -13.13
C GLU A 48 -14.04 -5.79 -13.38
N GLY A 49 -13.17 -5.51 -12.41
CA GLY A 49 -11.75 -5.86 -12.53
C GLY A 49 -11.50 -7.35 -12.52
N LEU A 50 -12.25 -8.12 -11.73
CA LEU A 50 -12.15 -9.57 -11.81
C LEU A 50 -12.68 -10.08 -13.15
N ALA A 51 -13.78 -9.54 -13.64
CA ALA A 51 -14.35 -9.93 -14.94
C ALA A 51 -13.37 -9.69 -16.10
N GLU A 52 -12.70 -8.53 -16.13
CA GLU A 52 -11.68 -8.26 -17.15
C GLU A 52 -10.44 -9.14 -17.03
N VAL A 53 -10.01 -9.43 -15.79
CA VAL A 53 -8.91 -10.37 -15.56
C VAL A 53 -9.27 -11.76 -16.08
N VAL A 54 -10.48 -12.26 -15.82
CA VAL A 54 -10.95 -13.55 -16.32
C VAL A 54 -11.07 -13.55 -17.85
N ALA A 55 -11.54 -12.46 -18.46
CA ALA A 55 -11.61 -12.34 -19.91
C ALA A 55 -10.21 -12.36 -20.57
N ALA A 56 -9.22 -11.78 -19.91
CA ALA A 56 -7.85 -11.66 -20.40
C ALA A 56 -6.99 -12.91 -20.18
N PHE A 57 -7.16 -13.58 -19.04
CA PHE A 57 -6.29 -14.67 -18.59
C PHE A 57 -6.99 -16.03 -18.50
N GLY A 58 -8.30 -16.08 -18.81
CA GLY A 58 -9.12 -17.28 -18.74
C GLY A 58 -9.62 -17.60 -17.33
N PRO A 59 -10.60 -18.50 -17.19
CA PRO A 59 -11.23 -18.86 -15.91
C PRO A 59 -10.29 -19.62 -14.97
N GLU A 60 -9.16 -20.13 -15.46
CA GLU A 60 -8.17 -20.84 -14.64
C GLU A 60 -7.54 -19.96 -13.55
N VAL A 61 -7.65 -18.63 -13.66
CA VAL A 61 -7.15 -17.70 -12.65
C VAL A 61 -8.08 -17.57 -11.44
N LEU A 62 -9.22 -18.25 -11.45
CA LEU A 62 -10.14 -18.32 -10.33
C LEU A 62 -9.87 -19.56 -9.47
N ASP A 63 -10.13 -19.42 -8.17
CA ASP A 63 -10.20 -20.55 -7.23
C ASP A 63 -11.60 -21.18 -7.20
N GLU A 64 -11.78 -22.19 -6.33
CA GLU A 64 -13.05 -22.91 -6.17
C GLU A 64 -14.21 -22.03 -5.65
N ARG A 65 -13.93 -20.81 -5.18
CA ARG A 65 -14.92 -19.85 -4.66
C ARG A 65 -15.23 -18.73 -5.66
N GLU A 66 -14.73 -18.86 -6.88
CA GLU A 66 -14.79 -17.84 -7.93
C GLU A 66 -14.08 -16.52 -7.53
N GLU A 67 -13.08 -16.63 -6.66
CA GLU A 67 -12.19 -15.52 -6.29
C GLU A 67 -10.89 -15.62 -7.08
N LEU A 68 -10.15 -14.51 -7.22
CA LEU A 68 -8.86 -14.53 -7.89
C LEU A 68 -7.84 -15.41 -7.14
N ASP A 69 -7.37 -16.49 -7.78
CA ASP A 69 -6.21 -17.25 -7.29
C ASP A 69 -4.94 -16.42 -7.49
N ARG A 70 -4.59 -15.71 -6.42
CA ARG A 70 -3.41 -14.85 -6.37
C ARG A 70 -2.11 -15.60 -6.57
N ARG A 71 -2.00 -16.86 -6.12
CA ARG A 71 -0.77 -17.64 -6.29
C ARG A 71 -0.60 -18.04 -7.74
N ARG A 72 -1.67 -18.53 -8.38
CA ARG A 72 -1.63 -18.85 -9.80
C ARG A 72 -1.38 -17.61 -10.66
N MET A 73 -2.06 -16.50 -10.36
CA MET A 73 -1.83 -15.24 -11.06
C MET A 73 -0.38 -14.77 -10.90
N ALA A 74 0.20 -14.86 -9.70
CA ALA A 74 1.60 -14.54 -9.46
C ALA A 74 2.53 -15.35 -10.36
N THR A 75 2.33 -16.66 -10.43
CA THR A 75 3.14 -17.55 -11.27
C THR A 75 3.05 -17.16 -12.75
N LEU A 76 1.84 -16.88 -13.24
CA LEU A 76 1.62 -16.48 -14.64
C LEU A 76 2.35 -15.19 -15.01
N VAL A 77 2.24 -14.14 -14.18
CA VAL A 77 2.84 -12.83 -14.46
C VAL A 77 4.32 -12.75 -14.10
N PHE A 78 4.81 -13.65 -13.25
CA PHE A 78 6.24 -13.69 -12.92
C PHE A 78 7.07 -14.29 -14.06
N GLN A 79 6.51 -15.29 -14.75
CA GLN A 79 7.19 -15.98 -15.84
C GLN A 79 7.12 -15.23 -17.18
N ASP A 80 6.17 -14.32 -17.34
CA ASP A 80 5.89 -13.65 -18.62
C ASP A 80 5.69 -12.13 -18.44
N PRO A 81 6.67 -11.30 -18.86
CA PRO A 81 6.58 -9.86 -18.79
C PRO A 81 5.40 -9.25 -19.57
N ALA A 82 4.96 -9.88 -20.67
CA ALA A 82 3.84 -9.39 -21.46
C ALA A 82 2.51 -9.61 -20.71
N LYS A 83 2.34 -10.79 -20.10
CA LYS A 83 1.20 -11.07 -19.19
C LYS A 83 1.18 -10.12 -18.01
N ARG A 84 2.35 -9.82 -17.44
CA ARG A 84 2.46 -8.82 -16.38
C ARG A 84 1.94 -7.46 -16.85
N GLN A 85 2.41 -6.97 -18.00
CA GLN A 85 1.97 -5.68 -18.54
C GLN A 85 0.46 -5.66 -18.86
N GLN A 86 -0.09 -6.77 -19.35
CA GLN A 86 -1.52 -6.91 -19.59
C GLN A 86 -2.34 -6.80 -18.30
N LEU A 87 -1.92 -7.50 -17.23
CA LEU A 87 -2.58 -7.41 -15.93
C LEU A 87 -2.48 -5.98 -15.37
N GLU A 88 -1.33 -5.36 -15.51
CA GLU A 88 -1.09 -3.97 -15.11
C GLU A 88 -2.02 -2.98 -15.81
N GLY A 89 -2.22 -3.16 -17.12
CA GLY A 89 -3.15 -2.36 -17.91
C GLY A 89 -4.60 -2.46 -17.45
N ILE A 90 -5.01 -3.63 -16.93
CA ILE A 90 -6.36 -3.86 -16.39
C ILE A 90 -6.50 -3.24 -15.00
N LEU A 91 -5.49 -3.37 -14.15
CA LEU A 91 -5.60 -3.02 -12.73
C LEU A 91 -5.31 -1.54 -12.45
N HIS A 92 -4.36 -0.91 -13.15
CA HIS A 92 -4.00 0.48 -12.88
C HIS A 92 -5.18 1.47 -13.00
N PRO A 93 -5.98 1.45 -14.08
CA PRO A 93 -7.12 2.37 -14.19
C PRO A 93 -8.13 2.19 -13.06
N ARG A 94 -8.39 0.94 -12.66
CA ARG A 94 -9.35 0.61 -11.60
C ARG A 94 -8.88 1.00 -10.21
N ILE A 95 -7.61 0.77 -9.91
CA ILE A 95 -7.02 1.19 -8.63
C ILE A 95 -7.08 2.70 -8.53
N ARG A 96 -6.80 3.40 -9.63
CA ARG A 96 -6.89 4.86 -9.67
C ARG A 96 -8.31 5.35 -9.44
N GLU A 97 -9.29 4.82 -10.17
CA GLU A 97 -10.68 5.19 -9.99
C GLU A 97 -11.14 4.93 -8.55
N ARG A 98 -10.80 3.77 -7.99
CA ARG A 98 -11.13 3.44 -6.59
C ARG A 98 -10.42 4.36 -5.60
N TYR A 99 -9.17 4.73 -5.86
CA TYR A 99 -8.42 5.67 -5.05
C TYR A 99 -9.10 7.04 -5.04
N GLU A 100 -9.45 7.58 -6.21
CA GLU A 100 -10.16 8.86 -6.33
C GLU A 100 -11.52 8.83 -5.59
N GLN A 101 -12.32 7.76 -5.75
CA GLN A 101 -13.57 7.58 -5.00
C GLN A 101 -13.37 7.58 -3.48
N VAL A 102 -12.31 6.94 -2.99
CA VAL A 102 -12.00 6.88 -1.56
C VAL A 102 -11.57 8.26 -1.04
N LEU A 103 -10.73 8.99 -1.79
CA LEU A 103 -10.34 10.34 -1.39
C LEU A 103 -11.55 11.29 -1.37
N ASP A 104 -12.42 11.24 -2.38
CA ASP A 104 -13.65 12.03 -2.42
C ASP A 104 -14.55 11.75 -1.21
N ALA A 105 -14.67 10.49 -0.79
CA ALA A 105 -15.46 10.12 0.38
C ALA A 105 -14.85 10.62 1.69
N ILE A 106 -13.52 10.59 1.79
CA ILE A 106 -12.77 11.11 2.95
C ILE A 106 -12.94 12.64 3.04
N GLU A 107 -12.79 13.35 1.93
CA GLU A 107 -12.96 14.80 1.85
C GLU A 107 -14.40 15.22 2.21
N LYS A 108 -15.41 14.51 1.67
CA LYS A 108 -16.82 14.73 2.01
C LYS A 108 -17.14 14.45 3.50
N SER A 109 -16.30 13.65 4.16
CA SER A 109 -16.42 13.38 5.60
C SER A 109 -15.76 14.45 6.47
N GLY A 110 -15.19 15.50 5.87
CA GLY A 110 -14.62 16.66 6.56
C GLY A 110 -13.16 16.47 6.97
N HIS A 111 -12.45 15.51 6.37
CA HIS A 111 -11.01 15.34 6.59
C HIS A 111 -10.23 16.19 5.59
N ASP A 112 -9.37 17.07 6.10
CA ASP A 112 -8.45 17.88 5.29
C ASP A 112 -7.14 17.16 4.96
N VAL A 113 -6.89 16.01 5.61
CA VAL A 113 -5.66 15.23 5.49
C VAL A 113 -5.98 13.74 5.39
N ALA A 114 -5.30 13.04 4.48
CA ALA A 114 -5.27 11.59 4.41
C ALA A 114 -3.85 11.06 4.20
N VAL A 115 -3.65 9.78 4.45
CA VAL A 115 -2.37 9.10 4.23
C VAL A 115 -2.55 7.98 3.21
N TYR A 116 -1.76 7.98 2.15
CA TYR A 116 -1.72 6.91 1.17
C TYR A 116 -0.55 5.96 1.44
N GLU A 117 -0.85 4.76 1.91
CA GLU A 117 0.13 3.74 2.25
C GLU A 117 0.53 2.95 1.00
N VAL A 118 1.79 3.15 0.54
CA VAL A 118 2.30 2.54 -0.69
C VAL A 118 3.61 1.81 -0.44
N PRO A 119 3.61 0.46 -0.48
CA PRO A 119 4.85 -0.29 -0.59
C PRO A 119 5.54 0.09 -1.91
N LEU A 120 6.84 0.44 -1.84
CA LEU A 120 7.66 0.78 -3.02
C LEU A 120 7.34 2.14 -3.68
N LEU A 121 6.87 3.12 -2.91
CA LEU A 121 6.54 4.46 -3.38
C LEU A 121 7.65 5.10 -4.23
N PHE A 122 8.90 5.03 -3.77
CA PHE A 122 10.05 5.64 -4.44
C PHE A 122 10.50 4.87 -5.69
N GLU A 123 10.42 3.55 -5.66
CA GLU A 123 10.72 2.69 -6.81
C GLU A 123 9.78 2.99 -7.98
N LYS A 124 8.57 3.48 -7.67
CA LYS A 124 7.51 3.81 -8.63
C LYS A 124 7.44 5.26 -9.04
N ASN A 125 8.28 6.11 -8.46
CA ASN A 125 8.27 7.56 -8.68
C ASN A 125 6.93 8.23 -8.31
N LEU A 126 6.18 7.68 -7.34
CA LEU A 126 4.88 8.22 -6.91
C LEU A 126 4.99 9.39 -5.93
N GLN A 127 6.21 9.76 -5.51
CA GLN A 127 6.41 10.87 -4.56
C GLN A 127 5.90 12.22 -5.08
N GLY A 128 5.88 12.41 -6.41
CA GLY A 128 5.40 13.67 -7.01
C GLY A 128 3.89 13.87 -6.93
N ASP A 129 3.15 12.80 -6.67
CA ASP A 129 1.68 12.82 -6.57
C ASP A 129 1.21 13.10 -5.14
N MET A 130 2.12 13.09 -4.16
CA MET A 130 1.85 13.26 -2.74
C MET A 130 2.13 14.69 -2.30
N HIS A 131 1.41 15.18 -1.29
CA HIS A 131 1.75 16.44 -0.62
C HIS A 131 3.15 16.38 -0.01
N ALA A 132 3.45 15.28 0.68
CA ALA A 132 4.78 14.95 1.18
C ALA A 132 4.88 13.45 1.50
N VAL A 133 6.10 12.93 1.67
CA VAL A 133 6.37 11.51 1.90
C VAL A 133 6.98 11.26 3.28
N ILE A 134 6.34 10.37 4.03
CA ILE A 134 6.79 9.82 5.31
C ILE A 134 7.45 8.46 5.05
N LEU A 135 8.72 8.34 5.42
CA LEU A 135 9.46 7.09 5.39
C LEU A 135 9.53 6.48 6.80
N VAL A 136 9.03 5.26 6.94
CA VAL A 136 9.25 4.42 8.13
C VAL A 136 10.47 3.53 7.88
N THR A 137 11.42 3.57 8.81
CA THR A 137 12.66 2.81 8.75
C THR A 137 13.00 2.24 10.13
N ALA A 138 13.93 1.30 10.17
CA ALA A 138 14.53 0.74 11.36
C ALA A 138 15.88 0.14 10.96
N ASP A 139 16.75 -0.10 11.95
CA ASP A 139 18.02 -0.80 11.78
C ASP A 139 17.81 -2.12 11.04
N GLU A 140 18.72 -2.43 10.13
CA GLU A 140 18.63 -3.61 9.28
C GLU A 140 18.52 -4.90 10.10
N SER A 141 19.29 -5.01 11.19
CA SER A 141 19.23 -6.15 12.11
C SER A 141 17.84 -6.30 12.76
N VAL A 142 17.22 -5.19 13.17
CA VAL A 142 15.86 -5.16 13.74
C VAL A 142 14.83 -5.57 12.69
N ARG A 143 14.94 -5.03 11.47
CA ARG A 143 14.03 -5.37 10.36
C ARG A 143 14.12 -6.85 10.00
N VAL A 144 15.33 -7.39 9.89
CA VAL A 144 15.58 -8.82 9.64
C VAL A 144 14.94 -9.68 10.72
N ALA A 145 15.24 -9.40 12.00
CA ALA A 145 14.69 -10.15 13.13
C ALA A 145 13.16 -10.15 13.14
N ARG A 146 12.53 -9.00 12.88
CA ARG A 146 11.06 -8.88 12.80
C ARG A 146 10.46 -9.74 11.69
N VAL A 147 11.06 -9.73 10.50
CA VAL A 147 10.55 -10.50 9.35
C VAL A 147 10.74 -12.00 9.57
N CYS A 148 11.89 -12.42 10.08
CA CYS A 148 12.14 -13.82 10.43
C CYS A 148 11.11 -14.32 11.45
N ALA A 149 10.87 -13.55 12.52
CA ALA A 149 9.91 -13.93 13.55
C ALA A 149 8.46 -13.98 13.05
N ARG A 150 8.07 -13.04 12.18
CA ARG A 150 6.70 -12.93 11.66
C ARG A 150 6.38 -13.96 10.57
N ASP A 151 7.30 -14.13 9.62
CA ASP A 151 7.06 -14.92 8.40
C ASP A 151 7.64 -16.34 8.48
N GLY A 152 8.42 -16.66 9.53
CA GLY A 152 9.06 -17.97 9.67
C GLY A 152 10.14 -18.27 8.62
N VAL A 153 10.77 -17.22 8.07
CA VAL A 153 11.76 -17.30 6.99
C VAL A 153 13.19 -17.10 7.50
N THR A 154 14.17 -17.57 6.73
CA THR A 154 15.59 -17.40 7.04
C THR A 154 16.07 -15.97 6.82
N GLU A 155 17.11 -15.56 7.53
CA GLU A 155 17.75 -14.26 7.34
C GLU A 155 18.20 -14.03 5.88
N ALA A 156 18.72 -15.06 5.23
CA ALA A 156 19.15 -15.00 3.84
C ALA A 156 17.99 -14.64 2.89
N GLU A 157 16.80 -15.23 3.10
CA GLU A 157 15.61 -14.89 2.33
C GLU A 157 15.15 -13.45 2.58
N VAL A 158 15.22 -12.97 3.83
CA VAL A 158 14.88 -11.57 4.14
C VAL A 158 15.84 -10.61 3.45
N ARG A 159 17.15 -10.86 3.52
CA ARG A 159 18.17 -10.03 2.86
C ARG A 159 17.99 -10.03 1.34
N ALA A 160 17.66 -11.17 0.74
CA ALA A 160 17.33 -11.24 -0.68
C ALA A 160 16.11 -10.37 -1.04
N ARG A 161 15.08 -10.35 -0.18
CA ARG A 161 13.91 -9.46 -0.36
C ARG A 161 14.29 -7.98 -0.22
N MET A 162 15.19 -7.64 0.71
CA MET A 162 15.69 -6.28 0.92
C MET A 162 16.49 -5.77 -0.28
N ALA A 163 17.33 -6.62 -0.89
CA ALA A 163 18.20 -6.25 -2.00
C ALA A 163 17.45 -5.81 -3.28
N VAL A 164 16.17 -6.16 -3.42
CA VAL A 164 15.32 -5.74 -4.55
C VAL A 164 14.72 -4.34 -4.33
N GLN A 165 14.75 -3.82 -3.10
CA GLN A 165 14.25 -2.49 -2.77
C GLN A 165 15.33 -1.43 -3.02
N LEU A 166 14.93 -0.17 -3.23
CA LEU A 166 15.89 0.93 -3.27
C LEU A 166 16.69 0.99 -1.96
N PRO A 167 17.99 1.33 -2.02
CA PRO A 167 18.83 1.51 -0.83
C PRO A 167 18.20 2.49 0.16
N GLU A 168 18.36 2.22 1.45
CA GLU A 168 17.70 3.01 2.49
C GLU A 168 18.19 4.47 2.52
N ASP A 169 19.48 4.70 2.27
CA ASP A 169 20.05 6.05 2.22
C ASP A 169 19.41 6.89 1.09
N VAL A 170 19.10 6.25 -0.04
CA VAL A 170 18.38 6.88 -1.16
C VAL A 170 16.96 7.23 -0.74
N LYS A 171 16.26 6.34 -0.04
CA LYS A 171 14.91 6.60 0.47
C LYS A 171 14.90 7.75 1.47
N ARG A 172 15.84 7.76 2.42
CA ARG A 172 15.97 8.83 3.44
C ARG A 172 16.20 10.20 2.82
N LYS A 173 17.00 10.29 1.76
CA LYS A 173 17.24 11.56 1.03
C LYS A 173 16.02 12.07 0.25
N ARG A 174 15.05 11.21 -0.04
CA ARG A 174 13.84 11.53 -0.82
C ARG A 174 12.60 11.70 0.04
N ALA A 175 12.68 11.39 1.33
CA ALA A 175 11.57 11.52 2.26
C ALA A 175 11.55 12.92 2.89
N ASP A 176 10.35 13.45 3.07
CA ASP A 176 10.13 14.74 3.75
C ASP A 176 10.12 14.57 5.27
N TYR A 177 9.73 13.39 5.76
CA TYR A 177 9.80 13.01 7.16
C TYR A 177 10.28 11.56 7.30
N VAL A 178 11.10 11.28 8.33
CA VAL A 178 11.63 9.93 8.60
C VAL A 178 11.27 9.51 10.02
N ILE A 179 10.50 8.44 10.15
CA ILE A 179 10.22 7.75 11.42
C ILE A 179 11.23 6.62 11.58
N VAL A 180 12.02 6.66 12.65
CA VAL A 180 12.95 5.59 13.03
C VAL A 180 12.30 4.70 14.09
N ASN A 181 12.01 3.45 13.73
CA ASN A 181 11.25 2.48 14.51
C ASN A 181 12.15 1.36 15.09
N ASP A 182 13.21 1.76 15.77
CA ASP A 182 14.13 0.84 16.46
C ASP A 182 13.69 0.51 17.88
N GLY A 183 12.91 1.41 18.47
CA GLY A 183 12.43 1.32 19.84
C GLY A 183 11.23 0.40 20.03
N ASN A 184 10.56 0.58 21.16
CA ASN A 184 9.32 -0.12 21.47
C ASN A 184 8.10 0.64 20.89
N TYR A 185 6.91 0.06 21.07
CA TYR A 185 5.66 0.63 20.57
C TYR A 185 5.33 2.02 21.14
N ASP A 186 5.68 2.30 22.40
CA ASP A 186 5.46 3.62 23.01
C ASP A 186 6.39 4.68 22.42
N ASP A 187 7.62 4.32 22.08
CA ASP A 187 8.53 5.24 21.38
C ASP A 187 8.01 5.56 19.98
N LEU A 188 7.54 4.54 19.25
CA LEU A 188 6.89 4.73 17.95
C LEU A 188 5.65 5.63 18.05
N ARG A 189 4.80 5.39 19.05
CA ARG A 189 3.59 6.20 19.30
C ARG A 189 3.94 7.67 19.52
N ARG A 190 4.93 7.97 20.36
CA ARG A 190 5.37 9.36 20.60
C ARG A 190 5.92 10.02 19.32
N GLU A 191 6.64 9.27 18.51
CA GLU A 191 7.16 9.77 17.23
C GLU A 191 6.02 10.08 16.23
N VAL A 192 5.00 9.22 16.15
CA VAL A 192 3.81 9.47 15.33
C VAL A 192 3.04 10.70 15.82
N GLU A 193 2.82 10.85 17.13
CA GLU A 193 2.20 12.04 17.72
C GLU A 193 2.97 13.32 17.37
N PHE A 194 4.31 13.28 17.47
CA PHE A 194 5.16 14.41 17.13
C PHE A 194 5.09 14.77 15.64
N MET A 195 5.19 13.77 14.77
CA MET A 195 5.06 13.94 13.31
C MET A 195 3.69 14.55 12.95
N MET A 196 2.59 14.03 13.51
CA MET A 196 1.25 14.56 13.23
C MET A 196 1.14 16.04 13.61
N ALA A 197 1.61 16.41 14.81
CA ALA A 197 1.50 17.77 15.32
C ALA A 197 2.41 18.76 14.59
N ARG A 198 3.63 18.34 14.21
CA ARG A 198 4.66 19.25 13.68
C ARG A 198 4.80 19.24 12.17
N PHE A 199 4.62 18.08 11.56
CA PHE A 199 4.82 17.89 10.13
C PHE A 199 3.49 17.94 9.36
N MET A 200 2.51 17.13 9.77
CA MET A 200 1.18 17.13 9.12
C MET A 200 0.29 18.29 9.57
N ARG A 201 0.69 19.01 10.62
CA ARG A 201 -0.06 20.13 11.24
C ARG A 201 -1.49 19.73 11.64
N VAL A 202 -1.70 18.45 11.91
CA VAL A 202 -2.96 17.93 12.44
C VAL A 202 -2.91 18.15 13.95
N GLY A 203 -3.90 18.86 14.50
CA GLY A 203 -4.00 19.09 15.94
C GLY A 203 -4.12 17.77 16.72
N PRO A 204 -3.95 17.76 18.05
CA PRO A 204 -4.07 16.54 18.85
C PRO A 204 -5.50 16.01 18.75
N LEU A 205 -5.73 15.11 17.81
CA LEU A 205 -6.92 14.29 17.73
C LEU A 205 -6.82 13.32 18.89
N ARG A 206 -7.73 13.43 19.86
CA ARG A 206 -7.80 12.47 20.96
C ARG A 206 -7.94 11.08 20.34
N PRO A 207 -7.19 10.05 20.79
CA PRO A 207 -7.37 8.70 20.28
C PRO A 207 -8.84 8.34 20.44
N THR A 208 -9.56 8.30 19.32
CA THR A 208 -10.96 7.91 19.33
C THR A 208 -10.93 6.41 19.55
N GLY A 209 -11.41 5.94 20.70
CA GLY A 209 -11.63 4.50 20.90
C GLY A 209 -12.46 4.00 19.73
N ALA A 210 -11.85 3.19 18.87
CA ALA A 210 -12.40 2.72 17.60
C ALA A 210 -13.33 3.75 16.93
N GLY A 211 -12.75 4.86 16.46
CA GLY A 211 -13.45 5.73 15.51
C GLY A 211 -13.97 4.89 14.34
N PRO A 212 -15.14 5.22 13.75
CA PRO A 212 -15.72 4.39 12.70
C PRO A 212 -14.67 4.23 11.60
N ARG A 213 -14.26 2.98 11.37
CA ARG A 213 -13.56 2.60 10.14
C ARG A 213 -14.31 3.29 9.00
N PRO A 214 -13.63 4.00 8.08
CA PRO A 214 -14.33 4.60 6.94
C PRO A 214 -15.26 3.52 6.37
N PRO A 215 -16.55 3.85 6.15
CA PRO A 215 -17.54 2.84 5.81
C PRO A 215 -17.00 2.03 4.63
N ALA A 216 -17.07 0.70 4.72
CA ALA A 216 -16.88 -0.15 3.54
C ALA A 216 -17.90 0.33 2.51
N VAL A 217 -17.45 1.17 1.57
CA VAL A 217 -18.35 1.89 0.66
C VAL A 217 -18.94 0.85 -0.27
N ARG A 218 -20.23 0.55 -0.04
CA ARG A 218 -21.04 -0.37 -0.84
C ARG A 218 -21.08 0.09 -2.29
N GLU A 219 -21.11 -0.88 -3.19
CA GLU A 219 -20.84 -0.83 -4.65
C GLU A 219 -21.74 0.08 -5.51
N ALA A 220 -22.62 0.88 -4.93
CA ALA A 220 -23.60 1.66 -5.70
C ALA A 220 -23.37 3.16 -5.51
N GLU A 221 -22.63 3.78 -6.45
CA GLU A 221 -22.93 5.08 -7.07
C GLU A 221 -21.73 5.64 -7.89
N LEU A 222 -21.85 5.50 -9.23
CA LEU A 222 -21.57 6.46 -10.32
C LEU A 222 -20.21 7.19 -10.44
N GLY A 223 -19.76 7.29 -11.71
CA GLY A 223 -19.21 8.53 -12.28
C GLY A 223 -17.92 8.37 -13.11
N ALA A 224 -17.93 8.77 -14.39
CA ALA A 224 -16.84 8.58 -15.36
C ALA A 224 -15.54 9.35 -15.01
N PRO A 225 -14.34 8.84 -15.39
CA PRO A 225 -13.07 9.31 -14.84
C PRO A 225 -12.37 10.41 -15.65
N GLY A 226 -11.54 11.19 -14.94
CA GLY A 226 -10.56 12.14 -15.47
C GLY A 226 -9.20 11.50 -15.80
N GLU A 227 -8.34 12.28 -16.46
CA GLU A 227 -7.14 11.89 -17.22
C GLU A 227 -6.09 10.99 -16.54
N PRO A 228 -5.38 10.10 -17.28
CA PRO A 228 -4.59 8.96 -16.76
C PRO A 228 -3.22 9.27 -16.11
N MET A 229 -2.75 8.34 -15.27
CA MET A 229 -1.46 8.38 -14.53
C MET A 229 -0.50 7.36 -15.15
N ALA A 230 0.81 7.67 -15.18
CA ALA A 230 1.81 6.90 -15.90
C ALA A 230 2.04 5.47 -15.33
N PRO A 231 2.37 4.47 -16.18
CA PRO A 231 2.50 3.07 -15.77
C PRO A 231 3.91 2.73 -15.22
N GLY A 232 3.99 1.96 -14.12
CA GLY A 232 5.26 1.37 -13.67
C GLY A 232 5.17 0.27 -12.58
N GLY A 233 5.49 -0.98 -12.96
CA GLY A 233 6.12 -2.08 -12.19
C GLY A 233 5.35 -2.72 -11.02
N THR A 234 4.68 -3.87 -11.21
CA THR A 234 3.43 -4.09 -10.44
C THR A 234 3.15 -5.49 -9.88
N ALA A 235 3.95 -6.52 -10.16
CA ALA A 235 3.66 -7.87 -9.63
C ALA A 235 3.63 -7.94 -8.09
N ARG A 236 4.44 -7.14 -7.37
CA ARG A 236 4.40 -7.09 -5.89
C ARG A 236 3.31 -6.17 -5.31
N LEU A 237 2.75 -5.25 -6.09
CA LEU A 237 1.74 -4.29 -5.60
C LEU A 237 0.33 -4.86 -5.51
N PHE A 238 0.04 -5.89 -6.29
CA PHE A 238 -1.29 -6.50 -6.28
C PHE A 238 -1.46 -7.51 -5.14
N GLY A 239 -0.56 -7.50 -4.15
CA GLY A 239 -0.54 -8.47 -3.07
C GLY A 239 -0.34 -9.91 -3.55
N PHE A 240 0.23 -10.10 -4.74
CA PHE A 240 0.60 -11.43 -5.23
C PHE A 240 1.83 -11.92 -4.47
N PRO A 241 1.76 -13.11 -3.83
CA PRO A 241 2.92 -13.68 -3.15
C PRO A 241 4.02 -13.98 -4.19
N PRO A 242 5.30 -13.98 -3.80
CA PRO A 242 6.35 -14.51 -4.66
C PRO A 242 6.02 -15.97 -5.05
N PRO A 243 6.47 -16.45 -6.23
CA PRO A 243 6.29 -17.84 -6.60
C PRO A 243 6.87 -18.75 -5.51
N ALA A 244 6.19 -19.87 -5.23
CA ALA A 244 6.73 -20.87 -4.32
C ALA A 244 8.06 -21.38 -4.90
N THR A 245 9.13 -21.30 -4.11
CA THR A 245 10.34 -22.06 -4.41
C THR A 245 9.98 -23.52 -4.23
N THR A 246 9.81 -24.25 -5.33
CA THR A 246 9.90 -25.71 -5.27
C THR A 246 11.30 -26.04 -4.74
N PRO A 247 11.44 -26.89 -3.72
CA PRO A 247 12.73 -27.54 -3.50
C PRO A 247 13.04 -28.29 -4.79
N ASP A 248 14.22 -28.06 -5.36
CA ASP A 248 14.73 -28.91 -6.44
C ASP A 248 14.78 -30.35 -5.91
N ASP A 249 14.02 -31.25 -6.54
CA ASP A 249 14.17 -32.72 -6.50
C ASP A 249 14.67 -33.19 -7.87
#